data_AF-A0A1J5WT04-F1
#
_entry.id   AF-A0A1J5WT04-F1
#
_cell.length_a   1.000
_cell.length_b   1.000
_cell.length_c   1.000
_cell.angle_alpha   90.00
_cell.angle_beta   90.00
_cell.angle_gamma   90.00
#
_symmetry.space_group_name_H-M   'P 1'
#
loop_
_entity.id
_entity.type
_entity.pdbx_description
1 polymer ?
#
loop_
_entity_poly.entity_id
_entity_poly.type
_entity_poly.pdbx_seq_one_letter_code
_entity_poly.pdbx_strand_id
1 'polypeptide(L)'
;MQTHLISVLSILLLFLVGFLSSFVAHVLVLLEKTRVTVGGSFSITGHARNEDCIREHGMMRETPVCLVGNVAVSPLALENIERMAPNSIGCVLERFNLSDTGLINILPKLRVHKDCEIEYLNLSASEEAHVAEVLKQKNPFCVGRVKNMDLKEYAVGVITKMNLKDCEIETLILTASEEAHVAAVLKQENPFCVGRVKDMWLGDYAVGVITKMSLKDCEIERLDLTAYEKEHVAEVLAQEKPFCVGRVKNMFLWAYAASVITKMSLKDCEIESLSLTAYEKEHVAEVLAQEKPFCVGRVKTMELGYYAVGVITKMSLKDCEIKYLSLYANEEAHVAAVLAQEKPFCVGRVKDMRLWDYAVSVITKMTIHEDNTMESFVLRGNEDQLSRILKEGDNSIELGRIRTGGLRVPEKIKRKLRYTLVDGEGKEVLEEEEPSQRGNLLE
;
A
#
# COMPACT_ATOMS: atom_id res chain seq x y z
N MET A 1 -51.92 22.31 -25.86
CA MET A 1 -51.78 22.05 -24.41
C MET A 1 -52.07 20.58 -24.05
N GLN A 2 -51.69 19.63 -24.93
CA GLN A 2 -52.00 18.19 -24.79
C GLN A 2 -50.75 17.29 -24.96
N THR A 3 -49.59 17.89 -25.23
CA THR A 3 -48.28 17.22 -25.38
C THR A 3 -47.46 17.18 -24.10
N HIS A 4 -47.89 17.87 -23.03
CA HIS A 4 -47.20 17.86 -21.73
C HIS A 4 -47.73 16.83 -20.72
N LEU A 5 -48.89 16.21 -20.97
CA LEU A 5 -49.50 15.25 -20.03
C LEU A 5 -49.11 13.78 -20.30
N ILE A 6 -48.65 13.47 -21.52
CA ILE A 6 -48.26 12.09 -21.89
C ILE A 6 -46.87 11.72 -21.34
N SER A 7 -46.01 12.71 -21.06
CA SER A 7 -44.69 12.48 -20.45
C SER A 7 -44.75 12.02 -19.00
N VAL A 8 -45.84 12.30 -18.27
CA VAL A 8 -45.95 11.97 -16.84
C VAL A 8 -46.69 10.64 -16.63
N LEU A 9 -47.67 10.32 -17.49
CA LEU A 9 -48.46 9.09 -17.36
C LEU A 9 -47.75 7.82 -17.89
N SER A 10 -46.90 7.92 -18.91
CA SER A 10 -46.11 6.77 -19.39
C SER A 10 -44.99 6.39 -18.42
N ILE A 11 -44.53 7.34 -17.62
CA ILE A 11 -43.60 7.07 -16.52
C ILE A 11 -44.34 6.31 -15.40
N LEU A 12 -45.61 6.64 -15.12
CA LEU A 12 -46.39 6.00 -14.05
C LEU A 12 -46.87 4.56 -14.35
N LEU A 13 -47.01 4.13 -15.60
CA LEU A 13 -47.56 2.79 -15.90
C LEU A 13 -46.53 1.66 -15.93
N LEU A 14 -45.23 1.99 -15.96
CA LEU A 14 -44.15 1.02 -15.78
C LEU A 14 -43.89 0.70 -14.31
N PHE A 15 -44.47 1.44 -13.35
CA PHE A 15 -44.20 1.40 -11.90
C PHE A 15 -44.60 0.14 -11.12
N LEU A 16 -45.09 -0.92 -11.78
CA LEU A 16 -45.57 -2.12 -11.11
C LEU A 16 -44.76 -3.35 -11.56
N VAL A 17 -43.99 -3.87 -10.59
CA VAL A 17 -43.26 -5.16 -10.57
C VAL A 17 -41.78 -5.09 -10.99
N GLY A 18 -40.86 -5.10 -10.01
CA GLY A 18 -39.40 -5.24 -10.20
C GLY A 18 -38.53 -4.02 -9.82
N PHE A 19 -39.01 -3.17 -8.92
CA PHE A 19 -38.57 -1.78 -8.76
C PHE A 19 -37.43 -1.60 -7.76
N LEU A 20 -36.20 -1.39 -8.24
CA LEU A 20 -35.20 -0.46 -7.68
C LEU A 20 -33.91 -0.45 -8.53
N SER A 21 -33.45 -1.63 -8.99
CA SER A 21 -32.46 -1.72 -10.09
C SER A 21 -32.98 -1.05 -11.38
N SER A 22 -34.28 -1.23 -11.64
CA SER A 22 -34.99 -0.62 -12.76
C SER A 22 -34.91 0.91 -12.77
N PHE A 23 -35.12 1.60 -11.64
CA PHE A 23 -35.28 3.06 -11.65
C PHE A 23 -34.00 3.81 -12.08
N VAL A 24 -32.85 3.33 -11.64
CA VAL A 24 -31.55 3.93 -12.01
C VAL A 24 -31.23 3.70 -13.47
N ALA A 25 -31.54 2.50 -13.99
CA ALA A 25 -31.49 2.25 -15.43
C ALA A 25 -32.42 3.20 -16.19
N HIS A 26 -33.62 3.50 -15.68
CA HIS A 26 -34.53 4.46 -16.30
C HIS A 26 -33.96 5.88 -16.32
N VAL A 27 -33.34 6.35 -15.22
CA VAL A 27 -32.70 7.68 -15.19
C VAL A 27 -31.57 7.75 -16.21
N LEU A 28 -30.71 6.72 -16.30
CA LEU A 28 -29.65 6.67 -17.31
C LEU A 28 -30.21 6.67 -18.74
N VAL A 29 -31.24 5.86 -19.01
CA VAL A 29 -31.93 5.84 -20.32
C VAL A 29 -32.55 7.20 -20.64
N LEU A 30 -33.11 7.90 -19.65
CA LEU A 30 -33.65 9.25 -19.84
C LEU A 30 -32.56 10.25 -20.19
N LEU A 31 -31.41 10.20 -19.50
CA LEU A 31 -30.25 11.03 -19.82
C LEU A 31 -29.73 10.77 -21.23
N GLU A 32 -29.76 9.52 -21.69
CA GLU A 32 -29.28 9.17 -23.02
C GLU A 32 -30.21 9.61 -24.15
N LYS A 33 -31.53 9.59 -23.92
CA LYS A 33 -32.54 9.74 -24.98
C LYS A 33 -33.24 11.09 -24.99
N THR A 34 -33.23 11.83 -23.88
CA THR A 34 -33.99 13.07 -23.75
C THR A 34 -33.11 14.19 -23.21
N ARG A 35 -33.34 15.42 -23.65
CA ARG A 35 -32.68 16.60 -23.09
C ARG A 35 -33.28 16.89 -21.72
N VAL A 36 -32.52 16.65 -20.66
CA VAL A 36 -32.98 16.79 -19.28
C VAL A 36 -32.50 18.13 -18.72
N THR A 37 -33.38 18.86 -18.04
CA THR A 37 -33.01 20.05 -17.27
C THR A 37 -33.50 19.87 -15.84
N VAL A 38 -32.56 19.82 -14.91
CA VAL A 38 -32.83 19.64 -13.49
C VAL A 38 -32.97 21.02 -12.85
N GLY A 39 -34.21 21.50 -12.73
CA GLY A 39 -34.51 22.83 -12.18
C GLY A 39 -34.39 22.93 -10.65
N GLY A 40 -34.34 21.80 -9.95
CA GLY A 40 -34.20 21.70 -8.49
C GLY A 40 -33.64 20.34 -8.09
N SER A 41 -33.32 20.15 -6.81
CA SER A 41 -32.83 18.86 -6.32
C SER A 41 -33.94 17.80 -6.35
N PHE A 42 -33.62 16.57 -6.72
CA PHE A 42 -34.55 15.42 -6.65
C PHE A 42 -33.82 14.19 -6.08
N SER A 43 -34.56 13.16 -5.69
CA SER A 43 -34.00 11.91 -5.15
C SER A 43 -34.31 10.73 -6.07
N ILE A 44 -33.35 9.80 -6.21
CA ILE A 44 -33.55 8.53 -6.94
C ILE A 44 -33.88 7.35 -6.02
N THR A 45 -33.80 7.55 -4.70
CA THR A 45 -34.18 6.55 -3.70
C THR A 45 -35.61 6.76 -3.22
N GLY A 46 -36.28 5.68 -2.83
CA GLY A 46 -37.63 5.73 -2.29
C GLY A 46 -37.74 6.65 -1.06
N HIS A 47 -38.91 7.27 -0.90
CA HIS A 47 -39.26 8.05 0.29
C HIS A 47 -40.21 7.23 1.17
N ALA A 48 -40.27 7.56 2.47
CA ALA A 48 -41.33 7.06 3.32
C ALA A 48 -42.69 7.43 2.69
N ARG A 49 -43.68 6.52 2.76
CA ARG A 49 -44.97 6.61 2.02
C ARG A 49 -45.77 7.91 2.24
N ASN A 50 -45.38 8.76 3.20
CA ASN A 50 -46.06 9.99 3.59
C ASN A 50 -45.19 11.26 3.43
N GLU A 51 -43.99 11.15 2.84
CA GLU A 51 -43.10 12.30 2.60
C GLU A 51 -43.12 12.71 1.12
N ASP A 52 -43.11 14.02 0.88
CA ASP A 52 -43.06 14.61 -0.44
C ASP A 52 -41.68 14.36 -1.07
N CYS A 53 -41.63 13.58 -2.14
CA CYS A 53 -40.41 13.19 -2.85
C CYS A 53 -39.69 14.36 -3.57
N ILE A 54 -40.33 15.52 -3.63
CA ILE A 54 -39.79 16.74 -4.25
C ILE A 54 -39.25 17.70 -3.17
N ARG A 55 -39.65 17.53 -1.92
CA ARG A 55 -39.28 18.42 -0.81
C ARG A 55 -38.13 17.84 0.00
N GLU A 56 -37.37 18.72 0.64
CA GLU A 56 -36.13 18.48 1.39
C GLU A 56 -36.34 17.67 2.70
N HIS A 57 -37.01 16.52 2.60
CA HIS A 57 -37.30 15.60 3.69
C HIS A 57 -36.56 14.29 3.46
N GLY A 58 -36.17 13.64 4.56
CA GLY A 58 -35.04 12.72 4.65
C GLY A 58 -35.00 11.63 3.58
N MET A 59 -33.80 11.34 3.07
CA MET A 59 -33.59 10.16 2.22
C MET A 59 -33.88 8.90 3.06
N MET A 60 -34.84 8.07 2.62
CA MET A 60 -35.13 6.80 3.30
C MET A 60 -33.90 5.90 3.19
N ARG A 61 -33.41 5.39 4.32
CA ARG A 61 -32.20 4.56 4.39
C ARG A 61 -32.37 3.15 3.79
N GLU A 62 -33.57 2.77 3.38
CA GLU A 62 -33.95 1.35 3.33
C GLU A 62 -33.70 0.66 2.00
N THR A 63 -33.33 1.35 0.92
CA THR A 63 -32.92 0.62 -0.30
C THR A 63 -31.80 1.32 -1.04
N PRO A 64 -30.54 0.91 -0.79
CA PRO A 64 -29.41 1.48 -1.47
C PRO A 64 -29.38 1.03 -2.93
N VAL A 65 -28.78 1.86 -3.79
CA VAL A 65 -28.75 1.68 -5.24
C VAL A 65 -27.37 1.18 -5.67
N CYS A 66 -27.34 0.29 -6.67
CA CYS A 66 -26.14 -0.08 -7.40
C CYS A 66 -26.07 0.69 -8.73
N LEU A 67 -25.01 1.47 -8.92
CA LEU A 67 -24.66 2.08 -10.21
C LEU A 67 -23.53 1.28 -10.83
N VAL A 68 -23.86 0.44 -11.82
CA VAL A 68 -22.88 -0.40 -12.53
C VAL A 68 -22.99 -0.13 -14.02
N GLY A 69 -21.87 0.18 -14.68
CA GLY A 69 -21.88 0.47 -16.10
C GLY A 69 -20.49 0.49 -16.73
N ASN A 70 -20.39 -0.14 -17.90
CA ASN A 70 -19.23 -0.09 -18.81
C ASN A 70 -19.71 0.20 -20.25
N VAL A 71 -20.78 1.00 -20.37
CA VAL A 71 -21.40 1.29 -21.67
C VAL A 71 -21.02 2.70 -22.08
N ALA A 72 -20.72 2.86 -23.37
CA ALA A 72 -20.49 4.15 -23.98
C ALA A 72 -21.71 5.05 -23.78
N VAL A 73 -21.47 6.25 -23.25
CA VAL A 73 -22.51 7.23 -22.95
C VAL A 73 -22.81 8.04 -24.20
N SER A 74 -24.08 8.28 -24.50
CA SER A 74 -24.41 9.17 -25.61
C SER A 74 -23.89 10.60 -25.31
N PRO A 75 -23.45 11.37 -26.32
CA PRO A 75 -23.05 12.77 -26.11
C PRO A 75 -24.13 13.60 -25.41
N LEU A 76 -25.41 13.28 -25.66
CA LEU A 76 -26.55 13.90 -25.01
C LEU A 76 -26.58 13.64 -23.49
N ALA A 77 -26.26 12.44 -23.04
CA ALA A 77 -26.19 12.13 -21.62
C ALA A 77 -25.05 12.90 -20.91
N LEU A 78 -23.90 13.06 -21.57
CA LEU A 78 -22.81 13.88 -21.05
C LEU A 78 -23.21 15.37 -20.96
N GLU A 79 -23.82 15.90 -22.01
CA GLU A 79 -24.36 17.27 -22.02
C GLU A 79 -25.42 17.49 -20.92
N ASN A 80 -26.24 16.48 -20.65
CA ASN A 80 -27.21 16.52 -19.57
C ASN A 80 -26.54 16.52 -18.18
N ILE A 81 -25.52 15.67 -17.96
CA ILE A 81 -24.76 15.62 -16.69
C ILE A 81 -24.03 16.93 -16.44
N GLU A 82 -23.40 17.50 -17.47
CA GLU A 82 -22.68 18.78 -17.39
C GLU A 82 -23.59 19.91 -16.89
N ARG A 83 -24.84 19.95 -17.38
CA ARG A 83 -25.84 20.96 -17.00
C ARG A 83 -26.39 20.82 -15.59
N MET A 84 -26.20 19.67 -14.94
CA MET A 84 -26.70 19.46 -13.59
C MET A 84 -25.88 20.26 -12.58
N ALA A 85 -26.59 20.83 -11.60
CA ALA A 85 -25.93 21.44 -10.46
C ALA A 85 -25.25 20.36 -9.59
N PRO A 86 -24.11 20.64 -8.95
CA PRO A 86 -23.55 19.76 -7.93
C PRO A 86 -24.57 19.46 -6.82
N ASN A 87 -24.53 18.25 -6.26
CA ASN A 87 -25.46 17.79 -5.22
C ASN A 87 -26.96 17.89 -5.59
N SER A 88 -27.33 17.85 -6.88
CA SER A 88 -28.73 17.92 -7.30
C SER A 88 -29.49 16.59 -7.22
N ILE A 89 -28.79 15.46 -7.12
CA ILE A 89 -29.38 14.12 -7.15
C ILE A 89 -29.17 13.44 -5.78
N GLY A 90 -30.19 13.44 -4.92
CA GLY A 90 -30.20 12.65 -3.69
C GLY A 90 -30.16 11.16 -3.99
N CYS A 91 -29.21 10.44 -3.36
CA CYS A 91 -29.13 8.99 -3.47
C CYS A 91 -28.52 8.35 -2.23
N VAL A 92 -28.92 7.10 -1.99
CA VAL A 92 -28.26 6.15 -1.08
C VAL A 92 -27.62 5.09 -1.97
N LEU A 93 -26.30 4.96 -1.92
CA LEU A 93 -25.54 4.06 -2.78
C LEU A 93 -25.05 2.86 -1.99
N GLU A 94 -25.23 1.67 -2.53
CA GLU A 94 -24.60 0.45 -2.01
C GLU A 94 -23.26 0.25 -2.72
N ARG A 95 -23.28 0.35 -4.05
CA ARG A 95 -22.15 0.07 -4.93
C ARG A 95 -22.12 1.05 -6.08
N PHE A 96 -20.93 1.52 -6.42
CA PHE A 96 -20.68 2.42 -7.51
C PHE A 96 -19.50 1.88 -8.31
N ASN A 97 -19.76 1.28 -9.47
CA ASN A 97 -18.77 0.61 -10.30
C ASN A 97 -18.89 1.09 -11.75
N LEU A 98 -18.04 2.03 -12.14
CA LEU A 98 -18.03 2.62 -13.47
C LEU A 98 -16.62 2.49 -14.08
N SER A 99 -16.56 1.93 -15.28
CA SER A 99 -15.30 1.78 -16.04
C SER A 99 -15.42 2.48 -17.38
N ASP A 100 -14.41 3.28 -17.71
CA ASP A 100 -14.16 3.86 -19.03
C ASP A 100 -15.40 4.52 -19.64
N THR A 101 -16.08 5.31 -18.81
CA THR A 101 -17.35 5.93 -19.15
C THR A 101 -17.45 7.34 -18.57
N GLY A 102 -17.94 8.29 -19.39
CA GLY A 102 -18.17 9.66 -18.93
C GLY A 102 -19.29 9.77 -17.88
N LEU A 103 -20.02 8.70 -17.57
CA LEU A 103 -20.97 8.66 -16.44
C LEU A 103 -20.26 8.90 -15.10
N ILE A 104 -18.94 8.69 -14.98
CA ILE A 104 -18.20 9.01 -13.75
C ILE A 104 -18.39 10.48 -13.35
N ASN A 105 -18.58 11.37 -14.34
CA ASN A 105 -18.87 12.79 -14.11
C ASN A 105 -20.21 13.08 -13.40
N ILE A 106 -21.05 12.07 -13.17
CA ILE A 106 -22.25 12.21 -12.34
C ILE A 106 -21.91 12.33 -10.84
N LEU A 107 -20.73 11.86 -10.40
CA LEU A 107 -20.36 11.80 -8.97
C LEU A 107 -20.55 13.12 -8.21
N PRO A 108 -20.04 14.29 -8.69
CA PRO A 108 -20.27 15.56 -8.01
C PRO A 108 -21.73 16.03 -7.99
N LYS A 109 -22.58 15.45 -8.86
CA LYS A 109 -24.00 15.76 -8.96
C LYS A 109 -24.82 14.95 -7.94
N LEU A 110 -24.24 13.89 -7.38
CA LEU A 110 -24.86 13.08 -6.35
C LEU A 110 -24.75 13.78 -4.98
N ARG A 111 -25.87 13.85 -4.29
CA ARG A 111 -26.00 14.26 -2.89
C ARG A 111 -26.09 12.99 -2.07
N VAL A 112 -24.93 12.45 -1.71
CA VAL A 112 -24.80 11.31 -0.81
C VAL A 112 -24.77 11.82 0.63
N HIS A 113 -25.59 11.23 1.50
CA HIS A 113 -25.55 11.57 2.92
C HIS A 113 -24.23 11.10 3.55
N LYS A 114 -23.64 11.89 4.46
CA LYS A 114 -22.37 11.53 5.14
C LYS A 114 -22.40 10.21 5.91
N ASP A 115 -23.59 9.79 6.34
CA ASP A 115 -23.81 8.54 7.06
C ASP A 115 -24.27 7.40 6.13
N CYS A 116 -24.22 7.61 4.81
CA CYS A 116 -24.43 6.54 3.84
C CYS A 116 -23.20 5.64 3.84
N GLU A 117 -23.40 4.34 4.03
CA GLU A 117 -22.34 3.34 3.91
C GLU A 117 -22.33 2.82 2.47
N ILE A 118 -21.21 3.00 1.77
CA ILE A 118 -21.00 2.47 0.42
C ILE A 118 -20.07 1.26 0.55
N GLU A 119 -20.54 0.10 0.11
CA GLU A 119 -19.77 -1.14 0.16
C GLU A 119 -18.57 -1.11 -0.81
N TYR A 120 -18.79 -0.61 -2.03
CA TYR A 120 -17.76 -0.53 -3.08
C TYR A 120 -17.86 0.74 -3.92
N LEU A 121 -16.75 1.46 -4.07
CA LEU A 121 -16.54 2.52 -5.04
C LEU A 121 -15.39 2.12 -5.97
N ASN A 122 -15.71 1.63 -7.16
CA ASN A 122 -14.76 1.22 -8.19
C ASN A 122 -14.87 2.14 -9.41
N LEU A 123 -13.80 2.86 -9.71
CA LEU A 123 -13.74 3.77 -10.85
C LEU A 123 -12.50 3.46 -11.69
N SER A 124 -12.68 3.29 -12.99
CA SER A 124 -11.58 3.18 -13.95
C SER A 124 -11.80 4.16 -15.09
N ALA A 125 -10.77 4.90 -15.48
CA ALA A 125 -10.85 5.85 -16.58
C ALA A 125 -9.53 5.94 -17.35
N SER A 126 -9.44 5.24 -18.48
CA SER A 126 -8.31 5.30 -19.41
C SER A 126 -8.17 6.62 -20.17
N GLU A 127 -9.23 7.46 -20.20
CA GLU A 127 -9.22 8.77 -20.84
C GLU A 127 -9.57 9.88 -19.84
N GLU A 128 -8.83 11.00 -19.87
CA GLU A 128 -9.08 12.16 -19.00
C GLU A 128 -10.52 12.69 -19.15
N ALA A 129 -11.07 12.63 -20.37
CA ALA A 129 -12.44 13.09 -20.67
C ALA A 129 -13.51 12.40 -19.80
N HIS A 130 -13.27 11.17 -19.35
CA HIS A 130 -14.19 10.44 -18.48
C HIS A 130 -14.31 11.03 -17.07
N VAL A 131 -13.30 11.77 -16.61
CA VAL A 131 -13.26 12.36 -15.25
C VAL A 131 -13.08 13.88 -15.24
N ALA A 132 -12.97 14.51 -16.41
CA ALA A 132 -12.62 15.93 -16.53
C ALA A 132 -13.55 16.87 -15.74
N GLU A 133 -14.86 16.61 -15.73
CA GLU A 133 -15.82 17.44 -14.97
C GLU A 133 -15.68 17.24 -13.45
N VAL A 134 -15.30 16.05 -13.02
CA VAL A 134 -14.99 15.78 -11.61
C VAL A 134 -13.72 16.52 -11.19
N LEU A 135 -12.67 16.47 -12.01
CA LEU A 135 -11.40 17.14 -11.72
C LEU A 135 -11.51 18.68 -11.73
N LYS A 136 -12.45 19.25 -12.50
CA LYS A 136 -12.77 20.69 -12.50
C LYS A 136 -13.46 21.16 -11.22
N GLN A 137 -13.98 20.26 -10.36
CA GLN A 137 -14.64 20.67 -9.13
C GLN A 137 -13.68 21.45 -8.24
N LYS A 138 -14.12 22.64 -7.82
CA LYS A 138 -13.36 23.51 -6.90
C LYS A 138 -13.43 23.01 -5.46
N ASN A 139 -14.59 22.51 -5.06
CA ASN A 139 -14.85 22.06 -3.70
C ASN A 139 -14.95 20.53 -3.67
N PRO A 140 -14.40 19.85 -2.65
CA PRO A 140 -14.63 18.43 -2.47
C PRO A 140 -16.11 18.09 -2.26
N PHE A 141 -16.57 16.96 -2.80
CA PHE A 141 -17.93 16.45 -2.61
C PHE A 141 -17.95 15.24 -1.67
N CYS A 142 -19.11 14.97 -1.06
CA CYS A 142 -19.27 13.86 -0.14
C CYS A 142 -19.58 12.56 -0.89
N VAL A 143 -18.86 11.48 -0.57
CA VAL A 143 -19.11 10.13 -1.12
C VAL A 143 -19.66 9.17 -0.05
N GLY A 144 -20.07 9.66 1.11
CA GLY A 144 -20.43 8.80 2.26
C GLY A 144 -19.22 8.08 2.86
N ARG A 145 -19.47 7.03 3.65
CA ARG A 145 -18.46 6.16 4.25
C ARG A 145 -18.21 4.98 3.31
N VAL A 146 -17.12 5.04 2.56
CA VAL A 146 -16.76 4.01 1.58
C VAL A 146 -15.93 2.92 2.26
N LYS A 147 -16.42 1.68 2.23
CA LYS A 147 -15.73 0.51 2.78
C LYS A 147 -14.56 0.08 1.89
N ASN A 148 -14.79 -0.07 0.59
CA ASN A 148 -13.75 -0.46 -0.38
C ASN A 148 -13.70 0.54 -1.54
N MET A 149 -12.52 1.07 -1.84
CA MET A 149 -12.28 2.04 -2.89
C MET A 149 -11.18 1.54 -3.83
N ASP A 150 -11.50 1.38 -5.11
CA ASP A 150 -10.57 0.96 -6.18
C ASP A 150 -10.60 2.02 -7.29
N LEU A 151 -9.52 2.78 -7.46
CA LEU A 151 -9.41 3.84 -8.46
C LEU A 151 -8.26 3.53 -9.42
N LYS A 152 -8.56 3.49 -10.72
CA LYS A 152 -7.60 3.14 -11.77
C LYS A 152 -7.44 4.25 -12.80
N GLU A 153 -6.21 4.44 -13.25
CA GLU A 153 -5.84 5.40 -14.30
C GLU A 153 -6.28 6.82 -13.94
N TYR A 154 -6.87 7.61 -14.85
CA TYR A 154 -7.29 8.98 -14.55
C TYR A 154 -8.29 9.08 -13.39
N ALA A 155 -8.98 7.97 -13.04
CA ALA A 155 -9.86 7.94 -11.87
C ALA A 155 -9.11 8.11 -10.54
N VAL A 156 -7.80 7.85 -10.49
CA VAL A 156 -6.96 8.16 -9.32
C VAL A 156 -7.05 9.65 -8.98
N GLY A 157 -7.10 10.54 -9.98
CA GLY A 157 -7.29 11.98 -9.80
C GLY A 157 -8.55 12.37 -9.01
N VAL A 158 -9.61 11.56 -9.12
CA VAL A 158 -10.91 11.85 -8.51
C VAL A 158 -10.83 11.88 -6.98
N ILE A 159 -9.91 11.14 -6.36
CA ILE A 159 -9.74 11.10 -4.90
C ILE A 159 -9.51 12.49 -4.29
N THR A 160 -8.83 13.38 -5.02
CA THR A 160 -8.55 14.77 -4.58
C THR A 160 -9.78 15.64 -4.47
N LYS A 161 -10.90 15.18 -5.05
CA LYS A 161 -12.19 15.87 -5.09
C LYS A 161 -13.20 15.24 -4.15
N MET A 162 -12.83 14.19 -3.42
CA MET A 162 -13.68 13.57 -2.41
C MET A 162 -13.37 14.14 -1.02
N ASN A 163 -14.42 14.35 -0.21
CA ASN A 163 -14.27 14.64 1.20
C ASN A 163 -14.21 13.33 2.00
N LEU A 164 -13.00 12.89 2.34
CA LEU A 164 -12.73 11.61 3.02
C LEU A 164 -12.36 11.76 4.51
N LYS A 165 -12.44 12.96 5.08
CA LYS A 165 -11.91 13.24 6.43
C LYS A 165 -12.47 12.32 7.52
N ASP A 166 -13.76 12.00 7.43
CA ASP A 166 -14.47 11.16 8.40
C ASP A 166 -14.77 9.76 7.84
N CYS A 167 -14.03 9.33 6.81
CA CYS A 167 -14.17 7.99 6.23
C CYS A 167 -13.32 6.96 6.97
N GLU A 168 -13.88 5.77 7.14
CA GLU A 168 -13.19 4.54 7.54
C GLU A 168 -13.18 3.60 6.34
N ILE A 169 -12.08 3.62 5.61
CA ILE A 169 -11.88 2.79 4.42
C ILE A 169 -11.21 1.50 4.87
N GLU A 170 -11.85 0.36 4.61
CA GLU A 170 -11.21 -0.94 4.83
C GLU A 170 -10.11 -1.18 3.79
N THR A 171 -10.40 -0.97 2.51
CA THR A 171 -9.42 -1.18 1.44
C THR A 171 -9.37 0.00 0.48
N LEU A 172 -8.19 0.61 0.29
CA LEU A 172 -7.91 1.63 -0.72
C LEU A 172 -6.89 1.10 -1.73
N ILE A 173 -7.29 0.97 -3.00
CA ILE A 173 -6.43 0.54 -4.10
C ILE A 173 -6.35 1.68 -5.11
N LEU A 174 -5.13 2.15 -5.40
CA LEU A 174 -4.85 3.11 -6.47
C LEU A 174 -3.86 2.48 -7.45
N THR A 175 -4.19 2.46 -8.74
CA THR A 175 -3.28 1.97 -9.80
C THR A 175 -3.25 2.95 -10.95
N ALA A 176 -2.06 3.28 -11.44
CA ALA A 176 -1.90 4.19 -12.58
C ALA A 176 -0.72 3.77 -13.45
N SER A 177 -1.00 3.35 -14.69
CA SER A 177 0.01 2.87 -15.64
C SER A 177 0.80 3.99 -16.34
N GLU A 178 0.30 5.23 -16.32
CA GLU A 178 0.96 6.39 -16.93
C GLU A 178 1.05 7.58 -15.96
N GLU A 179 2.06 8.44 -16.11
CA GLU A 179 2.22 9.65 -15.31
C GLU A 179 1.00 10.59 -15.44
N ALA A 180 0.44 10.69 -16.65
CA ALA A 180 -0.71 11.54 -16.94
C ALA A 180 -1.93 11.21 -16.05
N HIS A 181 -2.09 9.93 -15.69
CA HIS A 181 -3.19 9.45 -14.85
C HIS A 181 -3.18 10.04 -13.43
N VAL A 182 -1.99 10.35 -12.91
CA VAL A 182 -1.81 10.93 -11.56
C VAL A 182 -1.47 12.41 -11.57
N ALA A 183 -1.27 13.02 -12.74
CA ALA A 183 -0.84 14.41 -12.88
C ALA A 183 -1.74 15.40 -12.12
N ALA A 184 -3.05 15.16 -12.09
CA ALA A 184 -3.99 16.00 -11.33
C ALA A 184 -3.75 15.95 -9.82
N VAL A 185 -3.31 14.80 -9.29
CA VAL A 185 -2.97 14.63 -7.87
C VAL A 185 -1.62 15.26 -7.55
N LEU A 186 -0.61 15.02 -8.40
CA LEU A 186 0.74 15.52 -8.17
C LEU A 186 0.84 17.05 -8.26
N LYS A 187 -0.02 17.69 -9.05
CA LYS A 187 -0.14 19.17 -9.13
C LYS A 187 -0.73 19.81 -7.86
N GLN A 188 -1.26 19.03 -6.91
CA GLN A 188 -1.76 19.59 -5.65
C GLN A 188 -0.60 20.18 -4.83
N GLU A 189 -0.78 21.43 -4.40
CA GLU A 189 0.15 22.11 -3.48
C GLU A 189 -0.01 21.59 -2.05
N ASN A 190 -1.25 21.31 -1.64
CA ASN A 190 -1.59 20.88 -0.29
C ASN A 190 -1.91 19.38 -0.26
N PRO A 191 -1.39 18.64 0.73
CA PRO A 191 -1.79 17.26 0.93
C PRO A 191 -3.29 17.12 1.21
N PHE A 192 -3.92 16.06 0.69
CA PHE A 192 -5.33 15.74 0.94
C PHE A 192 -5.48 14.63 1.99
N CYS A 193 -6.60 14.63 2.71
CA CYS A 193 -6.89 13.61 3.72
C CYS A 193 -7.65 12.43 3.08
N VAL A 194 -7.22 11.20 3.38
CA VAL A 194 -7.88 9.95 2.93
C VAL A 194 -8.71 9.27 4.03
N GLY A 195 -8.85 9.91 5.19
CA GLY A 195 -9.50 9.31 6.36
C GLY A 195 -8.65 8.23 7.02
N ARG A 196 -9.29 7.30 7.74
CA ARG A 196 -8.63 6.10 8.28
C ARG A 196 -8.68 5.01 7.22
N VAL A 197 -7.55 4.39 6.91
CA VAL A 197 -7.42 3.34 5.89
C VAL A 197 -6.80 2.12 6.53
N LYS A 198 -7.51 0.99 6.57
CA LYS A 198 -6.97 -0.24 7.13
C LYS A 198 -5.92 -0.86 6.21
N ASP A 199 -6.29 -1.14 4.96
CA ASP A 199 -5.41 -1.73 3.94
C ASP A 199 -5.26 -0.75 2.76
N MET A 200 -4.02 -0.37 2.42
CA MET A 200 -3.70 0.56 1.34
C MET A 200 -2.74 -0.08 0.35
N TRP A 201 -3.11 -0.11 -0.93
CA TRP A 201 -2.28 -0.60 -2.03
C TRP A 201 -2.12 0.48 -3.10
N LEU A 202 -0.88 0.88 -3.37
CA LEU A 202 -0.53 1.80 -4.46
C LEU A 202 0.37 1.09 -5.49
N GLY A 203 -0.08 1.06 -6.74
CA GLY A 203 0.60 0.43 -7.86
C GLY A 203 1.07 1.42 -8.92
N ASP A 204 2.28 1.22 -9.44
CA ASP A 204 2.88 1.97 -10.54
C ASP A 204 2.97 3.48 -10.23
N TYR A 205 2.58 4.37 -11.14
CA TYR A 205 2.64 5.83 -10.91
C TYR A 205 1.77 6.27 -9.71
N ALA A 206 0.81 5.46 -9.26
CA ALA A 206 0.03 5.76 -8.06
C ALA A 206 0.88 5.74 -6.78
N VAL A 207 2.08 5.14 -6.80
CA VAL A 207 3.04 5.24 -5.68
C VAL A 207 3.40 6.71 -5.42
N GLY A 208 3.51 7.55 -6.47
CA GLY A 208 3.77 8.99 -6.34
C GLY A 208 2.71 9.73 -5.51
N VAL A 209 1.46 9.26 -5.53
CA VAL A 209 0.32 9.90 -4.86
C VAL A 209 0.50 9.95 -3.34
N ILE A 210 1.25 9.02 -2.74
CA ILE A 210 1.48 9.00 -1.29
C ILE A 210 2.12 10.29 -0.75
N THR A 211 2.92 10.98 -1.57
CA THR A 211 3.56 12.25 -1.22
C THR A 211 2.57 13.40 -1.06
N LYS A 212 1.37 13.25 -1.63
CA LYS A 212 0.28 14.22 -1.60
C LYS A 212 -0.81 13.81 -0.60
N MET A 213 -0.62 12.74 0.17
CA MET A 213 -1.55 12.34 1.21
C MET A 213 -1.13 12.89 2.58
N SER A 214 -2.11 13.36 3.36
CA SER A 214 -1.91 13.72 4.76
C SER A 214 -2.13 12.49 5.65
N LEU A 215 -1.06 11.72 5.91
CA LEU A 215 -1.13 10.46 6.64
C LEU A 215 -0.79 10.56 8.14
N LYS A 216 -0.51 11.76 8.68
CA LYS A 216 -0.01 11.93 10.06
C LYS A 216 -0.90 11.28 11.12
N ASP A 217 -2.21 11.36 10.94
CA ASP A 217 -3.21 10.84 11.88
C ASP A 217 -3.86 9.53 11.38
N CYS A 218 -3.30 8.92 10.33
CA CYS A 218 -3.78 7.65 9.79
C CYS A 218 -3.16 6.47 10.55
N GLU A 219 -4.01 5.51 10.90
CA GLU A 219 -3.62 4.17 11.34
C GLU A 219 -3.82 3.23 10.16
N ILE A 220 -2.74 2.66 9.64
CA ILE A 220 -2.72 1.74 8.50
C ILE A 220 -2.28 0.37 9.00
N GLU A 221 -3.15 -0.64 8.86
CA GLU A 221 -2.80 -2.02 9.18
C GLU A 221 -1.85 -2.62 8.13
N ARG A 222 -2.07 -2.32 6.85
CA ARG A 222 -1.21 -2.78 5.75
C ARG A 222 -0.98 -1.70 4.70
N LEU A 223 0.28 -1.42 4.38
CA LEU A 223 0.71 -0.55 3.29
C LEU A 223 1.52 -1.35 2.27
N ASP A 224 0.97 -1.52 1.07
CA ASP A 224 1.62 -2.19 -0.05
C ASP A 224 1.96 -1.17 -1.15
N LEU A 225 3.24 -1.02 -1.48
CA LEU A 225 3.71 -0.20 -2.60
C LEU A 225 4.39 -1.10 -3.65
N THR A 226 3.97 -1.01 -4.90
CA THR A 226 4.54 -1.78 -6.01
C THR A 226 4.86 -0.84 -7.17
N ALA A 227 6.12 -0.87 -7.64
CA ALA A 227 6.54 -0.07 -8.79
C ALA A 227 7.55 -0.84 -9.63
N TYR A 228 7.15 -1.27 -10.84
CA TYR A 228 8.01 -2.07 -11.72
C TYR A 228 8.97 -1.23 -12.57
N GLU A 229 8.70 0.06 -12.77
CA GLU A 229 9.58 0.97 -13.52
C GLU A 229 10.13 2.08 -12.62
N LYS A 230 11.26 2.67 -13.00
CA LYS A 230 11.92 3.72 -12.20
C LYS A 230 11.06 4.99 -12.15
N GLU A 231 10.41 5.29 -13.26
CA GLU A 231 9.56 6.45 -13.50
C GLU A 231 8.37 6.49 -12.52
N HIS A 232 7.86 5.31 -12.14
CA HIS A 232 6.75 5.15 -11.18
C HIS A 232 7.03 5.76 -9.80
N VAL A 233 8.31 5.85 -9.41
CA VAL A 233 8.75 6.38 -8.10
C VAL A 233 9.50 7.71 -8.22
N ALA A 234 9.68 8.25 -9.43
CA ALA A 234 10.50 9.44 -9.67
C ALA A 234 10.05 10.65 -8.83
N GLU A 235 8.74 10.91 -8.76
CA GLU A 235 8.17 12.00 -7.95
C GLU A 235 8.48 11.84 -6.46
N VAL A 236 8.46 10.61 -5.95
CA VAL A 236 8.76 10.34 -4.54
C VAL A 236 10.24 10.55 -4.25
N LEU A 237 11.10 10.11 -5.15
CA LEU A 237 12.56 10.19 -4.99
C LEU A 237 13.07 11.63 -5.18
N ALA A 238 12.36 12.45 -5.95
CA ALA A 238 12.60 13.88 -6.11
C ALA A 238 12.31 14.69 -4.82
N GLN A 239 11.58 14.14 -3.84
CA GLN A 239 11.31 14.84 -2.58
C GLN A 239 12.60 15.10 -1.80
N GLU A 240 12.86 16.37 -1.48
CA GLU A 240 14.01 16.75 -0.64
C GLU A 240 13.83 16.33 0.82
N LYS A 241 12.58 16.38 1.30
CA LYS A 241 12.23 16.09 2.70
C LYS A 241 11.49 14.76 2.78
N PRO A 242 11.80 13.92 3.78
CA PRO A 242 11.01 12.74 4.02
C PRO A 242 9.55 13.08 4.35
N PHE A 243 8.61 12.29 3.83
CA PHE A 243 7.17 12.45 4.12
C PHE A 243 6.72 11.48 5.23
N CYS A 244 5.64 11.82 5.93
CA CYS A 244 5.08 10.99 6.98
C CYS A 244 4.11 9.96 6.38
N VAL A 245 4.26 8.69 6.76
CA VAL A 245 3.37 7.58 6.37
C VAL A 245 2.32 7.21 7.42
N GLY A 246 2.24 7.98 8.52
CA GLY A 246 1.38 7.66 9.65
C GLY A 246 1.88 6.49 10.49
N ARG A 247 0.97 5.84 11.22
CA ARG A 247 1.25 4.61 11.97
C ARG A 247 0.93 3.41 11.09
N VAL A 248 1.98 2.72 10.62
CA VAL A 248 1.86 1.56 9.73
C VAL A 248 2.26 0.28 10.48
N LYS A 249 1.35 -0.68 10.59
CA LYS A 249 1.62 -1.97 11.25
C LYS A 249 2.42 -2.91 10.34
N ASN A 250 1.99 -3.12 9.11
CA ASN A 250 2.69 -3.94 8.12
C ASN A 250 2.99 -3.13 6.86
N MET A 251 4.23 -3.20 6.37
CA MET A 251 4.69 -2.46 5.19
C MET A 251 5.40 -3.39 4.22
N PHE A 252 4.95 -3.40 2.96
CA PHE A 252 5.49 -4.24 1.89
C PHE A 252 5.87 -3.37 0.69
N LEU A 253 7.16 -3.33 0.36
CA LEU A 253 7.68 -2.52 -0.76
C LEU A 253 8.31 -3.44 -1.81
N TRP A 254 7.76 -3.40 -3.03
CA TRP A 254 8.13 -4.30 -4.13
C TRP A 254 8.77 -3.55 -5.30
N ALA A 255 9.84 -4.13 -5.85
CA ALA A 255 10.62 -3.58 -6.97
C ALA A 255 11.16 -2.17 -6.66
N TYR A 256 11.00 -1.18 -7.55
CA TYR A 256 11.49 0.20 -7.33
C TYR A 256 10.85 0.87 -6.11
N ALA A 257 9.68 0.40 -5.64
CA ALA A 257 9.08 0.91 -4.42
C ALA A 257 9.95 0.66 -3.17
N ALA A 258 10.88 -0.31 -3.20
CA ALA A 258 11.86 -0.50 -2.15
C ALA A 258 12.74 0.74 -1.92
N SER A 259 13.01 1.54 -2.97
CA SER A 259 13.78 2.79 -2.85
C SER A 259 13.02 3.92 -2.15
N VAL A 260 11.68 3.86 -2.14
CA VAL A 260 10.82 4.87 -1.50
C VAL A 260 11.05 4.93 0.01
N ILE A 261 11.49 3.85 0.66
CA ILE A 261 11.74 3.81 2.11
C ILE A 261 12.66 4.94 2.58
N THR A 262 13.60 5.36 1.73
CA THR A 262 14.56 6.41 2.05
C THR A 262 13.96 7.80 2.14
N LYS A 263 12.74 7.97 1.60
CA LYS A 263 11.96 9.20 1.60
C LYS A 263 10.83 9.15 2.62
N MET A 264 10.73 8.08 3.42
CA MET A 264 9.76 7.97 4.50
C MET A 264 10.36 8.43 5.83
N SER A 265 9.60 9.22 6.58
CA SER A 265 9.92 9.58 7.96
C SER A 265 9.43 8.49 8.91
N LEU A 266 10.29 7.52 9.22
CA LEU A 266 9.94 6.33 10.04
C LEU A 266 10.38 6.43 11.52
N LYS A 267 10.98 7.54 11.94
CA LYS A 267 11.59 7.68 13.28
C LYS A 267 10.64 7.31 14.44
N ASP A 268 9.38 7.72 14.32
CA ASP A 268 8.37 7.53 15.36
C ASP A 268 7.37 6.40 15.01
N CYS A 269 7.69 5.60 13.99
CA CYS A 269 6.85 4.49 13.56
C CYS A 269 7.17 3.21 14.35
N GLU A 270 6.12 2.52 14.80
CA GLU A 270 6.19 1.15 15.30
C GLU A 270 5.67 0.20 14.23
N ILE A 271 6.60 -0.47 13.53
CA ILE A 271 6.29 -1.38 12.43
C ILE A 271 6.35 -2.81 12.97
N GLU A 272 5.25 -3.54 12.87
CA GLU A 272 5.22 -4.96 13.23
C GLU A 272 5.94 -5.82 12.18
N SER A 273 5.74 -5.51 10.89
CA SER A 273 6.40 -6.22 9.79
C SER A 273 6.83 -5.27 8.66
N LEU A 274 8.11 -5.31 8.31
CA LEU A 274 8.69 -4.61 7.16
C LEU A 274 9.23 -5.64 6.17
N SER A 275 8.70 -5.65 4.95
CA SER A 275 9.15 -6.53 3.87
C SER A 275 9.60 -5.72 2.65
N LEU A 276 10.85 -5.92 2.22
CA LEU A 276 11.41 -5.30 1.01
C LEU A 276 11.81 -6.40 0.02
N THR A 277 11.33 -6.30 -1.22
CA THR A 277 11.64 -7.26 -2.29
C THR A 277 12.08 -6.53 -3.54
N ALA A 278 13.31 -6.79 -4.02
CA ALA A 278 13.86 -6.12 -5.19
C ALA A 278 14.54 -7.11 -6.15
N TYR A 279 13.86 -7.44 -7.25
CA TYR A 279 14.32 -8.44 -8.23
C TYR A 279 15.51 -8.00 -9.09
N GLU A 280 15.69 -6.69 -9.30
CA GLU A 280 16.76 -6.12 -10.11
C GLU A 280 17.64 -5.19 -9.27
N LYS A 281 18.90 -5.00 -9.67
CA LYS A 281 19.86 -4.17 -8.94
C LYS A 281 19.42 -2.70 -8.92
N GLU A 282 18.83 -2.27 -10.03
CA GLU A 282 18.37 -0.92 -10.30
C GLU A 282 17.27 -0.50 -9.32
N HIS A 283 16.43 -1.45 -8.86
CA HIS A 283 15.36 -1.23 -7.88
C HIS A 283 15.84 -0.62 -6.56
N VAL A 284 17.10 -0.85 -6.18
CA VAL A 284 17.71 -0.40 -4.91
C VAL A 284 18.94 0.47 -5.12
N ALA A 285 19.30 0.80 -6.37
CA ALA A 285 20.52 1.53 -6.69
C ALA A 285 20.60 2.87 -5.96
N GLU A 286 19.47 3.59 -5.85
CA GLU A 286 19.42 4.89 -5.15
C GLU A 286 19.62 4.75 -3.64
N VAL A 287 19.10 3.68 -3.03
CA VAL A 287 19.32 3.42 -1.60
C VAL A 287 20.78 3.09 -1.33
N LEU A 288 21.38 2.23 -2.18
CA LEU A 288 22.77 1.83 -2.04
C LEU A 288 23.77 2.97 -2.29
N ALA A 289 23.38 3.96 -3.09
CA ALA A 289 24.16 5.17 -3.34
C ALA A 289 24.21 6.12 -2.13
N GLN A 290 23.36 5.94 -1.11
CA GLN A 290 23.37 6.81 0.06
C GLN A 290 24.63 6.65 0.90
N GLU A 291 25.25 7.77 1.28
CA GLU A 291 26.40 7.77 2.17
C GLU A 291 26.00 7.53 3.64
N LYS A 292 24.86 8.09 4.05
CA LYS A 292 24.41 8.06 5.44
C LYS A 292 23.30 7.02 5.60
N PRO A 293 23.36 6.17 6.66
CA PRO A 293 22.26 5.30 6.98
C PRO A 293 20.98 6.08 7.32
N PHE A 294 19.82 5.54 6.95
CA PHE A 294 18.50 6.09 7.30
C PHE A 294 17.85 5.29 8.44
N CYS A 295 16.94 5.94 9.18
CA CYS A 295 16.21 5.32 10.28
C CYS A 295 14.96 4.59 9.76
N VAL A 296 14.75 3.35 10.19
CA VAL A 296 13.56 2.53 9.85
C VAL A 296 12.54 2.44 10.98
N GLY A 297 12.73 3.22 12.05
CA GLY A 297 11.87 3.16 13.24
C GLY A 297 12.09 1.90 14.07
N ARG A 298 11.07 1.52 14.86
CA ARG A 298 11.07 0.28 15.64
C ARG A 298 10.39 -0.82 14.84
N VAL A 299 11.16 -1.78 14.33
CA VAL A 299 10.69 -2.88 13.48
C VAL A 299 10.74 -4.20 14.26
N LYS A 300 9.61 -4.89 14.44
CA LYS A 300 9.58 -6.22 15.10
C LYS A 300 10.03 -7.34 14.15
N THR A 301 9.53 -7.34 12.92
CA THR A 301 9.80 -8.37 11.91
C THR A 301 10.35 -7.70 10.66
N MET A 302 11.49 -8.16 10.15
CA MET A 302 12.12 -7.62 8.95
C MET A 302 12.45 -8.74 7.97
N GLU A 303 11.97 -8.61 6.75
CA GLU A 303 12.20 -9.56 5.66
C GLU A 303 12.78 -8.82 4.44
N LEU A 304 13.98 -9.23 3.99
CA LEU A 304 14.63 -8.63 2.83
C LEU A 304 14.94 -9.72 1.79
N GLY A 305 14.40 -9.56 0.59
CA GLY A 305 14.53 -10.52 -0.52
C GLY A 305 15.30 -9.97 -1.72
N TYR A 306 16.13 -10.82 -2.33
CA TYR A 306 16.91 -10.55 -3.55
C TYR A 306 17.85 -9.34 -3.34
N TYR A 307 17.91 -8.37 -4.27
CA TYR A 307 18.77 -7.18 -4.12
C TYR A 307 18.40 -6.31 -2.91
N ALA A 308 17.21 -6.46 -2.33
CA ALA A 308 16.81 -5.73 -1.12
C ALA A 308 17.65 -6.12 0.10
N VAL A 309 18.33 -7.28 0.07
CA VAL A 309 19.32 -7.64 1.10
C VAL A 309 20.42 -6.58 1.20
N GLY A 310 20.82 -5.94 0.10
CA GLY A 310 21.80 -4.86 0.10
C GLY A 310 21.38 -3.63 0.93
N VAL A 311 20.07 -3.37 1.00
CA VAL A 311 19.51 -2.18 1.67
C VAL A 311 19.81 -2.17 3.16
N ILE A 312 19.99 -3.34 3.80
CA ILE A 312 20.30 -3.44 5.24
C ILE A 312 21.57 -2.67 5.63
N THR A 313 22.54 -2.56 4.71
CA THR A 313 23.80 -1.82 4.94
C THR A 313 23.60 -0.32 5.07
N LYS A 314 22.42 0.18 4.66
CA LYS A 314 22.02 1.58 4.69
C LYS A 314 20.96 1.85 5.75
N MET A 315 20.60 0.85 6.56
CA MET A 315 19.67 1.03 7.68
C MET A 315 20.44 1.30 8.97
N SER A 316 19.96 2.25 9.77
CA SER A 316 20.44 2.47 11.13
C SER A 316 19.70 1.54 12.10
N LEU A 317 20.27 0.36 12.36
CA LEU A 317 19.66 -0.70 13.18
C LEU A 317 20.25 -0.84 14.59
N LYS A 318 21.24 -0.03 14.96
CA LYS A 318 22.00 -0.22 16.21
C LYS A 318 21.13 -0.29 17.46
N ASP A 319 20.09 0.54 17.51
CA ASP A 319 19.17 0.66 18.65
C ASP A 319 17.85 -0.09 18.42
N CYS A 320 17.79 -0.95 17.40
CA CYS A 320 16.59 -1.73 17.08
C CYS A 320 16.58 -3.07 17.84
N GLU A 321 15.39 -3.46 18.28
CA GLU A 321 15.09 -4.77 18.84
C GLU A 321 14.21 -5.54 17.85
N ILE A 322 14.86 -6.36 17.03
CA ILE A 322 14.22 -7.13 15.98
C ILE A 322 13.87 -8.51 16.54
N LYS A 323 12.58 -8.85 16.58
CA LYS A 323 12.13 -10.19 16.94
C LYS A 323 12.52 -11.21 15.87
N TYR A 324 12.34 -10.88 14.59
CA TYR A 324 12.62 -11.78 13.48
C TYR A 324 13.29 -11.05 12.32
N LEU A 325 14.49 -11.50 11.93
CA LEU A 325 15.22 -11.01 10.77
C LEU A 325 15.39 -12.16 9.77
N SER A 326 14.87 -11.99 8.54
CA SER A 326 15.02 -12.98 7.46
C SER A 326 15.61 -12.35 6.22
N LEU A 327 16.76 -12.88 5.77
CA LEU A 327 17.42 -12.47 4.52
C LEU A 327 17.37 -13.63 3.52
N TYR A 328 16.92 -13.34 2.31
CA TYR A 328 16.79 -14.33 1.22
C TYR A 328 17.45 -13.82 -0.06
N ALA A 329 18.38 -14.59 -0.63
CA ALA A 329 19.02 -14.24 -1.90
C ALA A 329 19.38 -15.50 -2.68
N ASN A 330 18.69 -15.77 -3.78
CA ASN A 330 18.93 -16.95 -4.63
C ASN A 330 20.14 -16.82 -5.59
N GLU A 331 20.80 -15.66 -5.66
CA GLU A 331 21.97 -15.41 -6.53
C GLU A 331 23.06 -14.63 -5.78
N GLU A 332 24.33 -14.81 -6.14
CA GLU A 332 25.45 -14.07 -5.53
C GLU A 332 25.35 -12.56 -5.79
N ALA A 333 24.84 -12.16 -6.95
CA ALA A 333 24.66 -10.76 -7.33
C ALA A 333 23.77 -9.98 -6.33
N HIS A 334 22.76 -10.65 -5.75
CA HIS A 334 21.85 -10.08 -4.75
C HIS A 334 22.54 -9.59 -3.47
N VAL A 335 23.68 -10.20 -3.11
CA VAL A 335 24.45 -9.85 -1.91
C VAL A 335 25.74 -9.08 -2.21
N ALA A 336 26.05 -8.84 -3.48
CA ALA A 336 27.31 -8.22 -3.89
C ALA A 336 27.56 -6.86 -3.22
N ALA A 337 26.52 -6.03 -3.08
CA ALA A 337 26.63 -4.72 -2.42
C ALA A 337 26.99 -4.81 -0.92
N VAL A 338 26.52 -5.86 -0.24
CA VAL A 338 26.86 -6.14 1.16
C VAL A 338 28.30 -6.61 1.25
N LEU A 339 28.69 -7.53 0.37
CA LEU A 339 30.00 -8.15 0.37
C LEU A 339 31.13 -7.21 -0.06
N ALA A 340 30.80 -6.14 -0.78
CA ALA A 340 31.70 -5.05 -1.14
C ALA A 340 31.98 -4.07 0.01
N GLN A 341 31.24 -4.13 1.13
CA GLN A 341 31.50 -3.26 2.28
C GLN A 341 32.86 -3.56 2.90
N GLU A 342 33.66 -2.51 3.10
CA GLU A 342 34.93 -2.62 3.84
C GLU A 342 34.67 -2.87 5.34
N LYS A 343 33.71 -2.14 5.90
CA LYS A 343 33.36 -2.19 7.31
C LYS A 343 32.11 -3.04 7.51
N PRO A 344 32.08 -3.88 8.56
CA PRO A 344 30.85 -4.57 8.93
C PRO A 344 29.73 -3.59 9.30
N PHE A 345 28.48 -3.98 9.05
CA PHE A 345 27.29 -3.25 9.48
C PHE A 345 26.64 -3.95 10.69
N CYS A 346 26.02 -3.18 11.58
CA CYS A 346 25.37 -3.70 12.78
C CYS A 346 23.88 -3.94 12.53
N VAL A 347 23.36 -5.11 12.92
CA VAL A 347 21.92 -5.45 12.84
C VAL A 347 21.13 -5.21 14.14
N GLY A 348 21.78 -4.65 15.16
CA GLY A 348 21.15 -4.40 16.46
C GLY A 348 20.97 -5.68 17.29
N ARG A 349 19.92 -5.71 18.11
CA ARG A 349 19.50 -6.88 18.88
C ARG A 349 18.51 -7.69 18.08
N VAL A 350 18.82 -8.95 17.80
CA VAL A 350 17.98 -9.85 17.00
C VAL A 350 17.67 -11.09 17.82
N LYS A 351 16.38 -11.45 17.94
CA LYS A 351 15.95 -12.64 18.69
C LYS A 351 16.04 -13.91 17.82
N ASP A 352 15.44 -13.86 16.63
CA ASP A 352 15.44 -14.95 15.66
C ASP A 352 16.01 -14.46 14.32
N MET A 353 17.08 -15.09 13.84
CA MET A 353 17.73 -14.72 12.58
C MET A 353 17.75 -15.90 11.61
N ARG A 354 17.34 -15.66 10.36
CA ARG A 354 17.38 -16.65 9.29
C ARG A 354 18.05 -16.11 8.04
N LEU A 355 19.10 -16.81 7.60
CA LEU A 355 19.81 -16.52 6.36
C LEU A 355 19.65 -17.70 5.40
N TRP A 356 19.12 -17.41 4.21
CA TRP A 356 18.82 -18.41 3.19
C TRP A 356 19.61 -18.18 1.90
N ASP A 357 20.03 -19.26 1.26
CA ASP A 357 20.72 -19.27 -0.02
C ASP A 357 22.02 -18.42 0.01
N TYR A 358 22.28 -17.54 -0.96
CA TYR A 358 23.46 -16.67 -0.96
C TYR A 358 23.43 -15.62 0.16
N ALA A 359 22.28 -15.37 0.81
CA ALA A 359 22.20 -14.45 1.94
C ALA A 359 23.03 -14.94 3.14
N VAL A 360 23.38 -16.23 3.21
CA VAL A 360 24.28 -16.76 4.23
C VAL A 360 25.64 -16.04 4.23
N SER A 361 26.13 -15.61 3.07
CA SER A 361 27.43 -14.94 2.96
C SER A 361 27.46 -13.56 3.63
N VAL A 362 26.30 -12.94 3.85
CA VAL A 362 26.16 -11.63 4.53
C VAL A 362 26.73 -11.68 5.95
N ILE A 363 26.73 -12.85 6.60
CA ILE A 363 27.28 -13.05 7.95
C ILE A 363 28.74 -12.59 8.07
N THR A 364 29.51 -12.64 6.98
CA THR A 364 30.92 -12.21 6.95
C THR A 364 31.11 -10.69 7.02
N LYS A 365 30.03 -9.93 6.88
CA LYS A 365 30.01 -8.45 6.86
C LYS A 365 29.07 -7.86 7.89
N MET A 366 28.59 -8.68 8.81
CA MET A 366 27.60 -8.29 9.81
C MET A 366 28.22 -8.35 11.20
N THR A 367 27.83 -7.42 12.06
CA THR A 367 28.04 -7.48 13.50
C THR A 367 26.70 -7.49 14.22
N ILE A 368 26.68 -8.19 15.35
CA ILE A 368 25.53 -8.25 16.24
C ILE A 368 25.87 -7.41 17.48
N HIS A 369 24.86 -6.79 18.07
CA HIS A 369 25.07 -6.00 19.28
C HIS A 369 25.64 -6.89 20.43
N GLU A 370 26.59 -6.36 21.21
CA GLU A 370 27.37 -7.12 22.21
C GLU A 370 26.52 -7.76 23.33
N ASP A 371 25.39 -7.13 23.65
CA ASP A 371 24.43 -7.60 24.65
C ASP A 371 23.36 -8.57 24.09
N ASN A 372 23.42 -8.88 22.79
CA ASN A 372 22.39 -9.68 22.14
C ASN A 372 22.46 -11.15 22.59
N THR A 373 21.31 -11.73 22.89
CA THR A 373 21.16 -13.17 23.11
C THR A 373 20.11 -13.70 22.16
N MET A 374 20.54 -14.38 21.09
CA MET A 374 19.64 -14.96 20.09
C MET A 374 18.94 -16.20 20.66
N GLU A 375 17.65 -16.35 20.39
CA GLU A 375 16.93 -17.61 20.61
C GLU A 375 17.20 -18.59 19.49
N SER A 376 17.28 -18.11 18.25
CA SER A 376 17.53 -18.97 17.09
C SER A 376 18.37 -18.27 16.03
N PHE A 377 19.38 -18.98 15.54
CA PHE A 377 20.17 -18.60 14.38
C PHE A 377 20.14 -19.75 13.38
N VAL A 378 19.53 -19.51 12.22
CA VAL A 378 19.39 -20.50 11.14
C VAL A 378 20.16 -20.03 9.92
N LEU A 379 21.06 -20.89 9.44
CA LEU A 379 21.83 -20.67 8.23
C LEU A 379 21.61 -21.86 7.29
N ARG A 380 20.98 -21.63 6.14
CA ARG A 380 20.75 -22.67 5.13
C ARG A 380 21.18 -22.20 3.76
N GLY A 381 22.22 -22.84 3.24
CA GLY A 381 22.68 -22.71 1.86
C GLY A 381 23.28 -24.02 1.38
N ASN A 382 23.44 -24.17 0.06
CA ASN A 382 24.18 -25.25 -0.57
C ASN A 382 25.70 -25.03 -0.47
N GLU A 383 26.49 -25.99 -0.96
CA GLU A 383 27.96 -25.94 -0.84
C GLU A 383 28.58 -24.69 -1.49
N ASP A 384 28.10 -24.29 -2.68
CA ASP A 384 28.60 -23.12 -3.39
C ASP A 384 28.29 -21.82 -2.63
N GLN A 385 27.07 -21.68 -2.10
CA GLN A 385 26.62 -20.53 -1.31
C GLN A 385 27.40 -20.38 0.01
N LEU A 386 27.91 -21.49 0.56
CA LEU A 386 28.68 -21.53 1.81
C LEU A 386 30.19 -21.35 1.59
N SER A 387 30.67 -21.43 0.35
CA SER A 387 32.09 -21.44 0.00
C SER A 387 32.85 -20.23 0.55
N ARG A 388 32.20 -19.05 0.61
CA ARG A 388 32.80 -17.82 1.15
C ARG A 388 33.05 -17.90 2.65
N ILE A 389 32.08 -18.42 3.41
CA ILE A 389 32.21 -18.62 4.86
C ILE A 389 33.31 -19.65 5.15
N LEU A 390 33.42 -20.71 4.33
CA LEU A 390 34.43 -21.75 4.52
C LEU A 390 35.87 -21.26 4.32
N LYS A 391 36.08 -20.16 3.57
CA LYS A 391 37.38 -19.52 3.38
C LYS A 391 37.81 -18.66 4.57
N GLU A 392 36.87 -18.29 5.43
CA GLU A 392 37.18 -17.52 6.63
C GLU A 392 37.98 -18.35 7.64
N GLY A 393 38.73 -17.67 8.51
CA GLY A 393 39.44 -18.33 9.60
C GLY A 393 38.49 -19.03 10.57
N ASP A 394 38.99 -20.01 11.31
CA ASP A 394 38.20 -20.60 12.38
C ASP A 394 37.93 -19.54 13.48
N ASN A 395 36.71 -19.52 14.02
CA ASN A 395 36.24 -18.55 15.03
C ASN A 395 36.42 -17.07 14.63
N SER A 396 36.33 -16.76 13.33
CA SER A 396 36.52 -15.40 12.80
C SER A 396 35.22 -14.61 12.65
N ILE A 397 34.07 -15.28 12.63
CA ILE A 397 32.75 -14.66 12.49
C ILE A 397 32.07 -14.60 13.85
N GLU A 398 31.95 -13.41 14.42
CA GLU A 398 31.34 -13.18 15.74
C GLU A 398 29.80 -13.20 15.67
N LEU A 399 29.18 -14.08 16.45
CA LEU A 399 27.72 -14.14 16.61
C LEU A 399 27.24 -13.80 18.03
N GLY A 400 28.13 -13.74 19.01
CA GLY A 400 27.78 -13.51 20.40
C GLY A 400 27.02 -14.68 21.03
N ARG A 401 25.99 -14.38 21.83
CA ARG A 401 25.31 -15.38 22.68
C ARG A 401 24.09 -15.97 21.97
N ILE A 402 23.93 -17.29 22.05
CA ILE A 402 22.83 -18.03 21.42
C ILE A 402 22.26 -19.05 22.42
N ARG A 403 20.94 -19.17 22.53
CA ARG A 403 20.32 -20.16 23.40
C ARG A 403 20.63 -21.59 22.96
N THR A 404 20.80 -22.50 23.93
CA THR A 404 21.00 -23.93 23.68
C THR A 404 19.88 -24.50 22.79
N GLY A 405 20.26 -25.15 21.68
CA GLY A 405 19.33 -25.67 20.66
C GLY A 405 18.85 -24.64 19.62
N GLY A 406 19.25 -23.37 19.78
CA GLY A 406 18.92 -22.28 18.86
C GLY A 406 19.77 -22.23 17.60
N LEU A 407 20.97 -22.81 17.63
CA LEU A 407 21.93 -22.79 16.53
C LEU A 407 21.65 -23.91 15.52
N ARG A 408 21.25 -23.54 14.30
CA ARG A 408 20.98 -24.48 13.18
C ARG A 408 21.83 -24.10 11.99
N VAL A 409 23.05 -24.61 11.95
CA VAL A 409 24.02 -24.34 10.87
C VAL A 409 24.69 -25.66 10.44
N PRO A 410 25.18 -25.78 9.20
CA PRO A 410 25.94 -26.95 8.77
C PRO A 410 27.21 -27.16 9.61
N GLU A 411 27.57 -28.40 9.93
CA GLU A 411 28.73 -28.71 10.81
C GLU A 411 30.03 -28.07 10.35
N LYS A 412 30.30 -28.11 9.03
CA LYS A 412 31.50 -27.49 8.44
C LYS A 412 31.59 -25.97 8.65
N ILE A 413 30.46 -25.32 8.94
CA ILE A 413 30.36 -23.89 9.21
C ILE A 413 30.49 -23.57 10.70
N LYS A 414 30.08 -24.47 11.62
CA LYS A 414 30.18 -24.21 13.08
C LYS A 414 31.57 -23.74 13.50
N ARG A 415 32.63 -24.41 13.02
CA ARG A 415 34.04 -24.05 13.31
C ARG A 415 34.45 -22.63 12.87
N LYS A 416 33.69 -22.00 11.95
CA LYS A 416 33.95 -20.63 11.46
C LYS A 416 33.33 -19.55 12.34
N LEU A 417 32.35 -19.94 13.17
CA LEU A 417 31.57 -19.05 14.00
C LEU A 417 32.16 -19.00 15.41
N ARG A 418 32.24 -17.80 15.98
CA ARG A 418 32.53 -17.56 17.38
C ARG A 418 31.22 -17.22 18.07
N TYR A 419 30.80 -18.08 18.99
CA TYR A 419 29.55 -17.93 19.73
C TYR A 419 29.65 -18.55 21.13
N THR A 420 28.76 -18.11 22.02
CA THR A 420 28.60 -18.69 23.36
C THR A 420 27.20 -19.27 23.48
N LEU A 421 27.09 -20.57 23.79
CA LEU A 421 25.80 -21.16 24.12
C LEU A 421 25.38 -20.78 25.54
N VAL A 422 24.12 -20.40 25.69
CA VAL A 422 23.53 -20.08 26.99
C VAL A 422 22.24 -20.83 27.25
N ASP A 423 21.97 -21.17 28.50
CA ASP A 423 20.72 -21.80 28.91
C ASP A 423 19.54 -20.79 28.92
N GLY A 424 18.36 -21.25 29.36
CA GLY A 424 17.17 -20.40 29.48
C GLY A 424 17.31 -19.25 30.49
N GLU A 425 18.24 -19.35 31.44
CA GLU A 425 18.58 -18.30 32.41
C GLU A 425 19.68 -17.37 31.91
N GLY A 426 20.29 -17.67 30.76
CA GLY A 426 21.40 -16.91 30.17
C GLY A 426 22.77 -17.30 30.70
N LYS A 427 22.91 -18.40 31.46
CA LYS A 427 24.22 -18.90 31.92
C LYS A 427 24.92 -19.65 30.80
N GLU A 428 26.23 -19.47 30.70
CA GLU A 428 27.05 -20.17 29.70
C GLU A 428 27.01 -21.67 29.93
N VAL A 429 26.83 -22.42 28.83
CA VAL A 429 26.87 -23.88 28.82
C VAL A 429 28.12 -24.28 28.08
N LEU A 430 28.99 -25.05 28.74
CA LEU A 430 30.17 -25.64 28.09
C LEU A 430 29.66 -26.60 27.02
N GLU A 431 30.01 -26.36 25.75
CA GLU A 431 29.87 -27.39 24.73
C GLU A 431 30.75 -28.56 25.17
N GLU A 432 30.17 -29.75 25.28
CA GLU A 432 30.97 -30.97 25.41
C GLU A 432 31.88 -31.03 24.18
N GLU A 433 33.19 -30.86 24.38
CA GLU A 433 34.18 -30.93 23.30
C GLU A 433 33.92 -32.16 22.45
N GLU A 434 33.54 -31.96 21.18
CA GLU A 434 33.40 -33.10 20.29
C GLU A 434 34.73 -33.85 20.22
N PRO A 435 34.74 -35.19 20.36
CA PRO A 435 35.96 -36.01 20.41
C PRO A 435 36.94 -35.78 19.25
N SER A 436 36.44 -35.25 18.13
CA SER A 436 37.20 -34.94 16.91
C SER A 436 38.22 -33.79 17.08
N GLN A 437 38.08 -32.93 18.10
CA GLN A 437 39.05 -31.85 18.37
C GLN A 437 40.22 -32.26 19.26
N ARG A 438 40.17 -33.43 19.92
CA ARG A 438 41.26 -33.93 20.80
C ARG A 438 42.47 -34.52 20.05
N GLY A 439 42.44 -34.57 18.72
CA GLY A 439 43.41 -35.35 17.92
C GLY A 439 44.72 -34.67 17.52
N ASN A 440 44.90 -33.35 17.66
CA ASN A 440 46.01 -32.63 17.02
C ASN A 440 47.03 -31.96 17.97
N LEU A 441 47.10 -32.39 19.24
CA LEU A 441 48.04 -31.82 20.23
C LEU A 441 49.17 -32.77 20.65
N LEU A 442 49.41 -33.84 19.88
CA LEU A 442 50.53 -34.76 20.07
C LEU A 442 51.30 -34.95 18.76
N GLU A 443 52.12 -33.97 18.39
CA GLU A 443 53.34 -34.18 17.57
C GLU A 443 54.36 -33.06 17.80
#